data_AF-A0A0F7GDE6-F1
#
_entry.id   AF-A0A0F7GDE6-F1
#
_cell.length_a   1.000
_cell.length_b   1.000
_cell.length_c   1.000
_cell.angle_alpha   90.00
_cell.angle_beta   90.00
_cell.angle_gamma   90.00
#
_symmetry.space_group_name_H-M   'P 1'
#
loop_
_entity.id
_entity.type
_entity.pdbx_description
1 polymer ?
#
loop_
_entity_poly.entity_id
_entity_poly.type
_entity_poly.pdbx_seq_one_letter_code
_entity_poly.pdbx_strand_id
1 'polypeptide(L)'
;MRVKTKKATFSLHSDVLDELDEAMARGVATSKNAFVEEALIKELKEFRRQIREAEWKKGSKDSLLLNDISDIEISFRSADAETGGKID
;
A
#
# COMPACT_ATOMS: atom_id res chain seq x y z
N MET A 1 -0.62 -2.59 -23.63
CA MET A 1 0.17 -3.76 -23.18
C MET A 1 -0.81 -4.84 -22.74
N ARG A 2 -0.89 -6.01 -23.39
CA ARG A 2 -1.77 -7.10 -22.91
C ARG A 2 -1.12 -7.71 -21.67
N VAL A 3 -1.65 -7.40 -20.49
CA VAL A 3 -1.22 -8.03 -19.23
C VAL A 3 -1.53 -9.52 -19.35
N LYS A 4 -0.51 -10.37 -19.22
CA LYS A 4 -0.68 -11.82 -19.28
C LYS A 4 -1.21 -12.31 -17.94
N THR A 5 -2.41 -12.86 -17.92
CA THR A 5 -3.00 -13.53 -16.75
C THR A 5 -2.50 -14.97 -16.63
N LYS A 6 -2.21 -15.42 -15.40
CA LYS A 6 -1.86 -16.82 -15.09
C LYS A 6 -3.00 -17.44 -14.27
N LYS A 7 -3.42 -18.66 -14.63
CA LYS A 7 -4.44 -19.38 -13.86
C LYS A 7 -3.86 -19.85 -12.53
N ALA A 8 -4.66 -19.72 -11.48
CA ALA A 8 -4.42 -20.29 -10.16
C ALA A 8 -5.73 -20.92 -9.67
N THR A 9 -5.63 -22.05 -8.98
CA THR A 9 -6.78 -22.77 -8.43
C THR A 9 -6.68 -22.72 -6.92
N PHE A 10 -7.75 -22.26 -6.26
CA PHE A 10 -7.86 -22.17 -4.82
C PHE A 10 -9.10 -22.94 -4.36
N SER A 11 -9.02 -23.50 -3.15
CA SER A 11 -10.19 -24.04 -2.46
C SER A 11 -10.72 -22.96 -1.52
N LEU A 12 -12.00 -22.64 -1.64
CA LEU A 12 -12.71 -21.73 -0.76
C LEU A 12 -13.80 -22.49 -0.02
N HIS A 13 -14.21 -21.99 1.14
CA HIS A 13 -15.36 -22.52 1.83
C HIS A 13 -16.63 -22.33 0.99
N SER A 14 -17.58 -23.26 1.11
CA SER A 14 -18.79 -23.26 0.28
C SER A 14 -19.67 -22.04 0.53
N ASP A 15 -19.77 -21.58 1.77
CA ASP A 15 -20.46 -20.35 2.16
C ASP A 15 -19.93 -19.12 1.41
N VAL A 16 -18.60 -19.00 1.26
CA VAL A 16 -17.96 -17.92 0.50
C VAL A 16 -18.32 -18.00 -0.98
N LEU A 17 -18.43 -19.21 -1.53
CA LEU A 17 -18.84 -19.39 -2.92
C LEU A 17 -20.32 -19.02 -3.13
N ASP A 18 -21.18 -19.35 -2.16
CA ASP A 18 -22.60 -18.99 -2.21
C ASP A 18 -22.78 -17.47 -2.12
N GLU A 19 -22.08 -16.79 -1.20
CA GLU A 19 -22.08 -15.33 -1.11
C GLU A 19 -21.53 -14.65 -2.37
N LEU A 20 -20.48 -15.22 -2.97
CA LEU A 20 -19.94 -14.74 -4.24
C LEU A 20 -20.99 -14.83 -5.35
N ASP A 21 -21.77 -15.90 -5.39
CA ASP A 21 -22.80 -16.11 -6.40
C ASP A 21 -23.95 -15.13 -6.24
N GLU A 22 -24.34 -14.83 -5.00
CA GLU A 22 -25.29 -13.75 -4.72
C GLU A 22 -24.75 -12.37 -5.14
N ALA A 23 -23.50 -12.06 -4.84
CA ALA A 23 -22.87 -10.80 -5.23
C ALA A 23 -22.83 -10.65 -6.77
N MET A 24 -22.54 -11.74 -7.48
CA MET A 24 -22.60 -11.75 -8.95
C MET A 24 -24.02 -11.55 -9.48
N ALA A 25 -25.03 -12.18 -8.87
CA ALA A 25 -26.43 -12.01 -9.24
C ALA A 25 -26.91 -10.56 -9.06
N ARG A 26 -26.35 -9.83 -8.09
CA ARG A 26 -26.60 -8.40 -7.86
C ARG A 26 -25.81 -7.48 -8.81
N GLY A 27 -24.99 -8.03 -9.70
CA GLY A 27 -24.22 -7.26 -10.69
C GLY A 27 -23.01 -6.54 -10.12
N VAL A 28 -22.45 -6.99 -8.98
CA VAL A 28 -21.32 -6.33 -8.31
C VAL A 28 -20.05 -6.34 -9.18
N ALA A 29 -19.87 -7.35 -10.03
CA ALA A 29 -18.73 -7.45 -10.94
C ALA A 29 -19.13 -8.11 -12.28
N THR A 30 -18.24 -8.02 -13.26
CA THR A 30 -18.43 -8.60 -14.61
C THR A 30 -18.19 -10.11 -14.66
N SER A 31 -17.39 -10.65 -13.74
CA SER A 31 -17.20 -12.10 -13.55
C SER A 31 -16.64 -12.40 -12.15
N LYS A 32 -16.80 -13.65 -11.69
CA LYS A 32 -16.19 -14.13 -10.43
C LYS A 32 -14.69 -13.91 -10.40
N ASN A 33 -14.01 -14.12 -11.53
CA ASN A 33 -12.56 -13.90 -11.62
C ASN A 33 -12.20 -12.42 -11.48
N ALA A 34 -12.97 -11.51 -12.09
CA ALA A 34 -12.74 -10.07 -11.93
C ALA A 34 -12.94 -9.64 -10.48
N PHE A 35 -14.00 -10.14 -9.83
CA PHE A 35 -14.25 -9.88 -8.41
C PHE A 35 -13.08 -10.35 -7.53
N VAL A 36 -12.62 -11.59 -7.73
CA VAL A 36 -11.49 -12.16 -6.97
C VAL A 36 -10.20 -11.38 -7.23
N GLU A 37 -9.93 -11.01 -8.49
CA GLU A 37 -8.75 -10.22 -8.84
C GLU A 37 -8.76 -8.84 -8.18
N GLU A 38 -9.88 -8.12 -8.23
CA GLU A 38 -10.03 -6.81 -7.59
C GLU A 38 -9.89 -6.90 -6.06
N ALA A 39 -10.51 -7.90 -5.44
CA ALA A 39 -10.40 -8.16 -4.01
C ALA A 39 -8.94 -8.42 -3.59
N LEU A 40 -8.22 -9.26 -4.34
CA LEU A 40 -6.81 -9.55 -4.08
C LEU A 40 -5.91 -8.33 -4.29
N ILE A 41 -6.14 -7.53 -5.32
CA ILE A 41 -5.38 -6.28 -5.57
C ILE A 41 -5.56 -5.31 -4.40
N LYS A 42 -6.79 -5.16 -3.92
CA LYS A 42 -7.09 -4.29 -2.77
C LYS A 42 -6.35 -4.76 -1.53
N GLU A 43 -6.41 -6.05 -1.22
CA GLU A 43 -5.77 -6.61 -0.03
C GLU A 43 -4.24 -6.53 -0.10
N LEU A 44 -3.65 -6.83 -1.26
CA LEU A 44 -2.20 -6.71 -1.45
C LEU A 44 -1.71 -5.26 -1.35
N LYS A 45 -2.52 -4.29 -1.81
CA LYS A 45 -2.19 -2.86 -1.66
C LYS A 45 -2.19 -2.44 -0.19
N GLU A 46 -3.16 -2.93 0.57
CA GLU A 46 -3.28 -2.67 2.00
C GLU A 46 -2.13 -3.32 2.79
N PHE A 47 -1.81 -4.58 2.50
CA PHE A 47 -0.66 -5.26 3.09
C PHE A 47 0.66 -4.50 2.85
N ARG A 48 0.88 -4.01 1.62
CA ARG A 48 2.05 -3.17 1.31
C ARG A 48 2.04 -1.84 2.07
N ARG A 49 0.87 -1.25 2.34
CA ARG A 49 0.76 -0.04 3.16
C ARG A 49 1.21 -0.31 4.59
N GLN A 50 0.73 -1.39 5.18
CA GLN A 50 1.09 -1.80 6.55
C GLN A 50 2.59 -2.09 6.69
N ILE A 51 3.20 -2.73 5.70
CA ILE A 51 4.66 -2.94 5.68
C ILE A 51 5.40 -1.60 5.71
N ARG A 52 5.04 -0.67 4.82
CA ARG A 52 5.68 0.66 4.80
C ARG A 52 5.50 1.40 6.11
N GLU A 53 4.32 1.36 6.71
CA GLU A 53 4.04 1.98 8.01
C GLU A 53 4.91 1.37 9.12
N ALA A 54 5.08 0.04 9.12
CA ALA A 54 5.94 -0.64 10.07
C ALA A 54 7.42 -0.25 9.89
N GLU A 55 7.89 -0.18 8.65
CA GLU A 55 9.26 0.27 8.32
C GLU A 55 9.49 1.72 8.74
N TRP A 56 8.55 2.62 8.47
CA TRP A 56 8.62 4.01 8.88
C TRP A 56 8.66 4.15 10.40
N LYS A 57 7.81 3.40 11.11
CA LYS A 57 7.80 3.36 12.57
C LYS A 57 9.09 2.80 13.16
N LYS A 58 9.77 1.90 12.44
CA LYS A 58 11.08 1.39 12.83
C LYS A 58 12.14 2.47 12.64
N GLY A 59 12.17 3.13 11.48
CA GLY A 59 13.10 4.22 11.19
C GLY A 59 12.93 5.43 12.12
N SER A 60 11.71 5.79 12.49
CA SER A 60 11.45 6.91 13.41
C SER A 60 11.96 6.69 14.84
N LYS A 61 12.36 5.47 15.18
CA LYS A 61 12.97 5.10 16.45
C LYS A 61 14.45 4.76 16.31
N ASP A 62 14.99 4.81 15.10
CA ASP A 62 16.39 4.52 14.83
C ASP A 62 17.24 5.73 15.22
N SER A 63 17.99 5.60 16.32
CA SER A 63 18.81 6.68 16.84
C SER A 63 19.91 7.13 15.88
N LEU A 64 20.43 6.23 15.03
CA LEU A 64 21.45 6.61 14.05
C LEU A 64 20.85 7.50 12.96
N LEU A 65 19.70 7.09 12.43
CA LEU A 65 18.97 7.89 11.44
C LEU A 65 18.56 9.27 12.01
N LEU A 66 18.10 9.32 13.26
CA LEU A 66 17.71 10.57 13.90
C LEU A 66 18.91 11.52 14.10
N ASN A 67 20.07 10.98 14.46
CA ASN A 67 21.30 11.76 14.58
C ASN A 67 21.75 12.29 13.22
N ASP A 68 21.73 11.45 12.18
CA ASP A 68 22.07 11.87 10.81
C ASP A 68 21.14 12.99 10.32
N ILE A 69 19.84 12.90 10.60
CA ILE A 69 18.86 13.96 10.30
C ILE A 69 19.21 15.25 11.05
N SER A 70 19.48 15.17 12.36
CA SER A 70 19.86 16.33 13.17
C SER A 70 21.13 17.01 12.66
N ASP A 71 22.13 16.24 12.27
CA ASP A 71 23.41 16.78 11.77
C ASP A 71 23.22 17.48 10.42
N ILE A 72 22.35 16.94 9.55
CA ILE A 72 21.94 17.60 8.30
C ILE A 72 21.17 18.89 8.61
N GLU A 73 20.16 18.86 9.49
CA GLU A 73 19.39 20.05 9.87
C GLU A 73 20.28 21.17 10.43
N ILE A 74 21.30 20.83 11.22
CA ILE A 74 22.30 21.80 11.71
C ILE A 74 23.10 22.38 10.54
N SER A 75 23.56 21.52 9.62
CA SER A 75 24.40 21.91 8.49
C SER A 75 23.69 22.84 7.49
N PHE A 76 22.36 22.71 7.35
CA PHE A 76 21.55 23.53 6.45
C PHE A 76 20.82 24.69 7.13
N ARG A 77 20.96 24.85 8.45
CA ARG A 77 20.26 25.87 9.25
C ARG A 77 20.46 27.30 8.73
N SER A 78 21.65 27.63 8.23
CA SER A 78 21.95 28.96 7.69
C SER A 78 21.33 29.19 6.30
N ALA A 79 21.22 28.15 5.48
CA ALA A 79 20.63 28.23 4.14
C ALA A 79 19.10 28.40 4.19
N ASP A 80 18.44 27.76 5.16
CA ASP A 80 17.02 27.95 5.43
C ASP A 80 16.69 29.35 5.98
N ALA A 81 17.58 29.92 6.79
CA ALA A 81 17.42 31.28 7.33
C ALA A 81 17.47 32.36 6.23
N GLU A 82 18.23 32.14 5.15
CA GLU A 82 18.31 33.04 3.99
C GLU A 82 17.09 32.93 3.06
N THR A 83 16.41 31.78 3.03
CA THR A 83 15.26 31.51 2.14
C THR A 83 13.90 31.73 2.82
N GLY A 84 13.87 31.90 4.15
CA GLY A 84 12.71 32.38 4.90
C GLY A 84 11.42 31.56 4.70
N GLY A 85 11.54 30.25 4.45
CA GLY A 85 10.39 29.35 4.29
C GLY A 85 9.47 29.65 3.11
N LYS A 86 9.89 30.49 2.15
CA LYS A 86 9.14 30.71 0.91
C LYS A 86 9.58 29.68 -0.13
N ILE A 87 8.74 28.68 -0.33
CA ILE A 87 8.76 27.86 -1.53
C ILE A 87 8.08 28.70 -2.62
N ASP A 88 8.85 29.12 -3.63
CA ASP A 88 8.31 29.76 -4.85
C ASP A 88 7.63 28.71 -5.76
#